data_AF-A0A288QYH6-F1
#
_entry.id   AF-A0A288QYH6-F1
#
_cell.length_a   1.000
_cell.length_b   1.000
_cell.length_c   1.000
_cell.angle_alpha   90.00
_cell.angle_beta   90.00
_cell.angle_gamma   90.00
#
_symmetry.space_group_name_H-M   'P 1'
#
loop_
_entity.id
_entity.type
_entity.pdbx_description
1 polymer ?
#
loop_
_entity_poly.entity_id
_entity_poly.type
_entity_poly.pdbx_seq_one_letter_code
_entity_poly.pdbx_strand_id
1 'polypeptide(L)'
;MLEYFEFYRGNMLTGFDYYYGKLTDQHAFLLKTTKDLGFLPAEVTEPSFDFNRQLAPNPKLQQYDGLWIDLTFQWQAFSKQMEGFIGGWAKEYNGSSDALGANDEWGLRVKYDTNEEEQRFWGVNRYTDNFDDFLKWLDSMASRRIR
;
A
#
# COMPACT_ATOMS: atom_id res chain seq x y z
N MET A 1 8.27 -6.71 -12.80
CA MET A 1 8.48 -6.45 -11.37
C MET A 1 7.66 -5.25 -10.93
N LEU A 2 7.14 -5.29 -9.70
CA LEU A 2 6.41 -4.19 -9.08
C LEU A 2 7.35 -2.99 -8.88
N GLU A 3 6.96 -1.82 -9.39
CA GLU A 3 7.67 -0.56 -9.17
C GLU A 3 7.14 0.10 -7.89
N TYR A 4 5.82 0.20 -7.75
CA TYR A 4 5.19 0.69 -6.53
C TYR A 4 3.76 0.17 -6.37
N PHE A 5 3.27 0.29 -5.15
CA PHE A 5 1.85 0.19 -4.85
C PHE A 5 1.43 1.12 -3.71
N GLU A 6 0.16 1.47 -3.73
CA GLU A 6 -0.55 2.13 -2.63
C GLU A 6 -1.85 1.36 -2.40
N PHE A 7 -2.04 0.89 -1.17
CA PHE A 7 -3.31 0.31 -0.73
C PHE A 7 -3.87 1.14 0.42
N TYR A 8 -5.18 1.38 0.41
CA TYR A 8 -5.89 2.00 1.52
C TYR A 8 -7.16 1.25 1.89
N ARG A 9 -7.57 1.35 3.15
CA ARG A 9 -8.89 0.91 3.62
C ARG A 9 -9.37 1.75 4.78
N GLY A 10 -10.65 2.08 4.82
CA GLY A 10 -11.25 2.81 5.92
C GLY A 10 -12.54 3.50 5.52
N ASN A 11 -12.84 4.62 6.15
CA ASN A 11 -14.02 5.40 5.83
C ASN A 11 -13.80 6.88 6.12
N MET A 12 -14.63 7.72 5.50
CA MET A 12 -14.53 9.18 5.64
C MET A 12 -14.76 9.70 7.07
N LEU A 13 -15.38 8.91 7.95
CA LEU A 13 -15.68 9.31 9.33
C LEU A 13 -14.52 9.05 10.30
N THR A 14 -13.81 7.94 10.12
CA THR A 14 -12.77 7.47 11.05
C THR A 14 -11.36 7.53 10.45
N GLY A 15 -11.24 7.83 9.16
CA GLY A 15 -9.99 7.85 8.43
C GLY A 15 -9.63 6.49 7.82
N PHE A 16 -8.43 6.44 7.24
CA PHE A 16 -7.94 5.34 6.43
C PHE A 16 -6.59 4.83 6.93
N ASP A 17 -6.42 3.51 6.89
CA ASP A 17 -5.12 2.87 7.01
C ASP A 17 -4.50 2.77 5.62
N TYR A 18 -3.18 2.94 5.53
CA TYR A 18 -2.46 2.88 4.26
C TYR A 18 -1.28 1.91 4.31
N TYR A 19 -1.01 1.31 3.16
CA TYR A 19 0.21 0.58 2.86
C TYR A 19 0.83 1.16 1.61
N TYR A 20 2.12 1.45 1.68
CA TYR A 20 2.90 1.93 0.55
C TYR A 20 4.09 1.01 0.36
N GLY A 21 4.34 0.57 -0.86
CA GLY A 21 5.59 -0.09 -1.19
C GLY A 21 6.16 0.47 -2.47
N LYS A 22 7.49 0.53 -2.53
CA LYS A 22 8.20 1.09 -3.66
C LYS A 22 9.56 0.43 -3.82
N LEU A 23 9.90 0.14 -5.06
CA LEU A 23 11.25 -0.17 -5.50
C LEU A 23 11.91 1.13 -5.97
N THR A 24 13.10 1.40 -5.47
CA THR A 24 13.96 2.47 -5.93
C THR A 24 15.24 1.88 -6.52
N ASP A 25 16.10 2.72 -7.09
CA ASP A 25 17.36 2.26 -7.70
C ASP A 25 18.28 1.56 -6.68
N GLN A 26 18.06 1.78 -5.38
CA GLN A 26 18.98 1.38 -4.32
C GLN A 26 18.39 0.35 -3.37
N HIS A 27 17.07 0.35 -3.16
CA HIS A 27 16.41 -0.53 -2.20
C HIS A 27 14.91 -0.66 -2.50
N ALA A 28 14.21 -1.51 -1.76
CA ALA A 28 12.76 -1.54 -1.73
C ALA A 28 12.26 -1.46 -0.29
N PHE A 29 11.10 -0.85 -0.09
CA PHE A 29 10.51 -0.72 1.23
C PHE A 29 9.01 -1.00 1.25
N LEU A 30 8.51 -1.26 2.45
CA LEU A 30 7.08 -1.28 2.78
C LEU A 30 6.84 -0.39 4.00
N LEU A 31 5.93 0.56 3.86
CA LEU A 31 5.43 1.43 4.93
C LEU A 31 3.97 1.07 5.22
N LYS A 32 3.63 0.97 6.51
CA LYS A 32 2.25 0.94 6.97
C LYS A 32 1.97 2.17 7.83
N THR A 33 0.88 2.87 7.55
CA THR A 33 0.35 3.91 8.43
C THR A 33 -1.07 3.54 8.86
N THR A 34 -1.45 3.93 10.07
CA THR A 34 -2.80 3.74 10.57
C THR A 34 -3.49 5.09 10.73
N LYS A 35 -4.81 5.09 10.60
CA LYS A 35 -5.64 6.29 10.76
C LYS A 35 -5.43 7.02 12.09
N ASP A 36 -5.07 6.28 13.15
CA ASP A 36 -4.79 6.82 14.49
C ASP A 36 -3.57 7.75 14.54
N LEU A 37 -2.67 7.67 13.55
CA LEU A 37 -1.51 8.56 13.44
C LEU A 37 -1.88 9.96 12.93
N GLY A 38 -3.04 10.12 12.30
CA GLY A 38 -3.51 11.40 11.76
C GLY A 38 -2.65 11.96 10.61
N PHE A 39 -1.86 11.11 9.94
CA PHE A 39 -1.04 11.52 8.81
C PHE A 39 -1.88 11.73 7.56
N LEU A 40 -1.51 12.72 6.75
CA LEU A 40 -2.07 12.88 5.42
C LEU A 40 -1.55 11.78 4.49
N PRO A 41 -2.32 11.37 3.46
CA PRO A 41 -1.86 10.39 2.48
C PRO A 41 -0.55 10.84 1.85
N ALA A 42 0.44 9.94 1.82
CA ALA A 42 1.68 10.16 1.10
C ALA A 42 1.46 9.95 -0.41
N GLU A 43 2.28 10.60 -1.24
CA GLU A 43 2.32 10.33 -2.68
C GLU A 43 3.50 9.40 -2.98
N VAL A 44 3.20 8.12 -3.22
CA VAL A 44 4.23 7.07 -3.42
C VAL A 44 5.08 7.31 -4.67
N THR A 45 4.52 8.01 -5.67
CA THR A 45 5.23 8.30 -6.93
C THR A 45 6.25 9.43 -6.79
N GLU A 46 6.19 10.24 -5.74
CA GLU A 46 7.16 11.30 -5.49
C GLU A 46 8.58 10.74 -5.39
N PRO A 47 9.56 11.24 -6.15
CA PRO A 47 10.94 10.79 -6.06
C PRO A 47 11.53 10.95 -4.66
N SER A 48 11.05 11.95 -3.91
CA SER A 48 11.48 12.20 -2.53
C SER A 48 10.89 11.24 -1.50
N PHE A 49 9.94 10.39 -1.90
CA PHE A 49 9.38 9.32 -1.07
C PHE A 49 10.26 8.07 -1.18
N ASP A 50 11.43 8.16 -0.54
CA ASP A 50 12.50 7.16 -0.52
C ASP A 50 13.13 7.14 0.88
N PHE A 51 13.17 5.96 1.51
CA PHE A 51 13.67 5.76 2.88
C PHE A 51 15.15 5.34 2.96
N ASN A 52 15.94 5.61 1.91
CA ASN A 52 17.36 5.27 1.91
C ASN A 52 18.12 6.06 2.99
N ARG A 53 18.71 5.32 3.92
CA ARG A 53 19.52 5.84 5.03
C ARG A 53 20.83 6.50 4.62
N GLN A 54 21.27 6.30 3.37
CA GLN A 54 22.47 6.93 2.81
C GLN A 54 22.18 8.33 2.26
N LEU A 55 20.92 8.70 2.06
CA LEU A 55 20.52 10.04 1.64
C LEU A 55 20.47 10.99 2.85
N ALA A 56 20.55 12.29 2.58
CA ALA A 56 20.30 13.30 3.60
C ALA A 56 18.88 13.10 4.18
N PRO A 57 18.68 13.22 5.51
CA PRO A 57 17.37 13.05 6.12
C PRO A 57 16.33 13.95 5.44
N ASN A 58 15.23 13.36 4.96
CA ASN A 58 14.11 14.10 4.41
C ASN A 58 13.14 14.47 5.55
N PRO A 59 12.98 15.76 5.91
CA PRO A 59 12.10 16.17 7.00
C PRO A 59 10.64 15.72 6.82
N LYS A 60 10.17 15.56 5.57
CA LYS A 60 8.82 15.07 5.28
C LYS A 60 8.64 13.59 5.63
N LEU A 61 9.72 12.82 5.67
CA LEU A 61 9.70 11.38 5.95
C LEU A 61 9.94 11.05 7.42
N GLN A 62 10.43 12.01 8.23
CA GLN A 62 10.70 11.81 9.66
C GLN A 62 9.47 11.30 10.44
N GLN A 63 8.26 11.72 10.04
CA GLN A 63 7.02 11.24 10.65
C GLN A 63 6.80 9.72 10.49
N TYR A 64 7.49 9.08 9.55
CA TYR A 64 7.40 7.65 9.27
C TYR A 64 8.58 6.84 9.86
N ASP A 65 9.46 7.48 10.64
CA ASP A 65 10.61 6.80 11.23
C ASP A 65 10.16 5.62 12.10
N GLY A 66 10.67 4.42 11.79
CA GLY A 66 10.32 3.19 12.49
C GLY A 66 8.99 2.54 12.06
N LEU A 67 8.28 3.12 11.09
CA LEU A 67 7.05 2.54 10.51
C LEU A 67 7.27 1.78 9.21
N TRP A 68 8.42 1.98 8.56
CA TRP A 68 8.79 1.28 7.33
C TRP A 68 9.76 0.12 7.61
N ILE A 69 9.76 -0.83 6.70
CA ILE A 69 10.68 -1.96 6.68
C ILE A 69 11.39 -2.07 5.33
N ASP A 70 12.64 -2.53 5.37
CA ASP A 70 13.40 -2.85 4.16
C ASP A 70 12.93 -4.20 3.61
N LEU A 71 12.48 -4.20 2.36
CA LEU A 71 12.06 -5.39 1.62
C LEU A 71 12.95 -5.69 0.42
N THR A 72 14.10 -5.06 0.27
CA THR A 72 14.98 -5.17 -0.91
C THR A 72 15.21 -6.62 -1.34
N PHE A 73 15.62 -7.48 -0.41
CA PHE A 73 15.91 -8.89 -0.70
C PHE A 73 14.66 -9.76 -0.91
N GLN A 74 13.49 -9.28 -0.49
CA GLN A 74 12.21 -10.00 -0.60
C GLN A 74 11.33 -9.43 -1.71
N TRP A 75 11.73 -8.32 -2.35
CA TRP A 75 10.87 -7.54 -3.23
C TRP A 75 10.40 -8.33 -4.45
N GLN A 76 11.28 -9.15 -5.04
CA GLN A 76 10.89 -10.00 -6.17
C GLN A 76 9.80 -11.01 -5.78
N ALA A 77 9.92 -11.63 -4.60
CA ALA A 77 8.92 -12.57 -4.10
C ALA A 77 7.62 -11.84 -3.73
N PHE A 78 7.75 -10.67 -3.09
CA PHE A 78 6.63 -9.78 -2.78
C PHE A 78 5.85 -9.39 -4.05
N SER A 79 6.56 -8.97 -5.10
CA SER A 79 5.99 -8.58 -6.40
C SER A 79 5.20 -9.73 -7.03
N LYS A 80 5.71 -10.97 -7.01
CA LYS A 80 5.00 -12.13 -7.55
C LYS A 80 3.76 -12.49 -6.71
N GLN A 81 3.87 -12.37 -5.39
CA GLN A 81 2.74 -12.64 -4.50
C GLN A 81 1.63 -11.60 -4.67
N MET A 82 1.99 -10.32 -4.81
CA MET A 82 1.06 -9.23 -5.15
C MET A 82 0.30 -9.54 -6.43
N GLU A 83 1.02 -9.89 -7.50
CA GLU A 83 0.43 -10.28 -8.79
C GLU A 83 -0.53 -11.47 -8.65
N GLY A 84 -0.14 -12.48 -7.86
CA GLY A 84 -0.98 -13.65 -7.58
C GLY A 84 -2.28 -13.30 -6.83
N PHE A 85 -2.27 -12.30 -5.94
CA PHE A 85 -3.49 -11.84 -5.30
C PHE A 85 -4.43 -11.14 -6.27
N ILE A 86 -3.90 -10.21 -7.07
CA ILE A 86 -4.71 -9.25 -7.84
C ILE A 86 -5.02 -9.72 -9.26
N GLY A 87 -4.38 -10.79 -9.75
CA GLY A 87 -4.53 -11.25 -11.14
C GLY A 87 -5.96 -11.62 -11.55
N GLY A 88 -6.85 -11.89 -10.57
CA GLY A 88 -8.27 -12.16 -10.79
C GLY A 88 -9.21 -11.03 -10.39
N TRP A 89 -8.70 -9.87 -9.97
CA TRP A 89 -9.53 -8.79 -9.45
C TRP A 89 -10.24 -8.03 -10.59
N ALA A 90 -11.51 -7.69 -10.37
CA ALA A 90 -12.21 -6.70 -11.17
C ALA A 90 -11.76 -5.28 -10.77
N LYS A 91 -11.84 -4.31 -11.68
CA LYS A 91 -11.42 -2.92 -11.39
C LYS A 91 -12.27 -2.23 -10.32
N GLU A 92 -13.52 -2.65 -10.14
CA GLU A 92 -14.50 -1.98 -9.29
C GLU A 92 -15.41 -2.98 -8.57
N TYR A 93 -15.60 -2.78 -7.26
CA TYR A 93 -16.42 -3.61 -6.40
C TYR A 93 -17.41 -2.75 -5.61
N ASN A 94 -18.61 -2.56 -6.16
CA ASN A 94 -19.65 -1.76 -5.49
C ASN A 94 -20.65 -2.65 -4.74
N GLY A 95 -20.71 -2.44 -3.44
CA GLY A 95 -21.80 -2.87 -2.56
C GLY A 95 -22.81 -1.74 -2.34
N SER A 96 -23.74 -1.98 -1.42
CA SER A 96 -24.72 -0.98 -0.99
C SER A 96 -24.01 0.21 -0.35
N SER A 97 -24.30 1.45 -0.77
CA SER A 97 -23.80 2.65 -0.08
C SER A 97 -24.70 3.04 1.09
N ASP A 98 -24.10 3.38 2.22
CA ASP A 98 -24.70 4.10 3.33
C ASP A 98 -24.63 5.62 3.05
N ALA A 99 -25.75 6.31 3.22
CA ALA A 99 -25.87 7.75 3.06
C ALA A 99 -25.13 8.54 4.14
N LEU A 100 -24.77 7.91 5.27
CA LEU A 100 -24.13 8.56 6.41
C LEU A 100 -22.59 8.60 6.34
N GLY A 101 -21.99 8.14 5.24
CA GLY A 101 -20.53 8.16 5.06
C GLY A 101 -19.78 7.08 5.85
N ALA A 102 -20.50 6.13 6.45
CA ALA A 102 -19.94 4.97 7.15
C ALA A 102 -19.51 3.83 6.20
N ASN A 103 -19.31 4.13 4.92
CA ASN A 103 -18.91 3.14 3.92
C ASN A 103 -17.49 2.67 4.18
N ASP A 104 -17.26 1.36 4.27
CA ASP A 104 -15.92 0.80 4.24
C ASP A 104 -15.43 0.80 2.80
N GLU A 105 -14.51 1.71 2.53
CA GLU A 105 -13.90 1.99 1.25
C GLU A 105 -12.48 1.44 1.23
N TRP A 106 -12.08 0.90 0.08
CA TRP A 106 -10.72 0.46 -0.14
C TRP A 106 -10.29 0.71 -1.57
N GLY A 107 -8.98 0.84 -1.76
CA GLY A 107 -8.40 0.97 -3.08
C GLY A 107 -6.98 0.46 -3.13
N LEU A 108 -6.58 0.01 -4.32
CA LEU A 108 -5.25 -0.44 -4.65
C LEU A 108 -4.82 0.19 -5.97
N ARG A 109 -3.69 0.90 -5.95
CA ARG A 109 -2.95 1.34 -7.13
C ARG A 109 -1.67 0.54 -7.22
N VAL A 110 -1.38 -0.05 -8.38
CA VAL A 110 -0.14 -0.80 -8.63
C VAL A 110 0.45 -0.43 -9.97
N LYS A 111 1.78 -0.40 -10.03
CA LYS A 111 2.54 -0.21 -11.26
C LYS A 111 3.62 -1.26 -11.34
N TYR A 112 3.65 -1.97 -12.47
CA TYR A 112 4.70 -2.94 -12.80
C TYR A 112 5.53 -2.40 -13.97
N ASP A 113 6.81 -2.70 -13.99
CA ASP A 113 7.74 -2.37 -15.08
C ASP A 113 7.29 -2.92 -16.45
N THR A 114 6.55 -4.03 -16.47
CA THR A 114 6.06 -4.70 -17.67
C THR A 114 4.84 -4.01 -18.28
N ASN A 115 4.18 -3.13 -17.53
CA ASN A 115 2.95 -2.48 -17.96
C ASN A 115 3.20 -0.98 -18.11
N GLU A 116 2.78 -0.39 -19.22
CA GLU A 116 2.89 1.07 -19.40
C GLU A 116 1.92 1.83 -18.48
N GLU A 117 0.78 1.25 -18.14
CA GLU A 117 -0.25 1.88 -17.32
C GLU A 117 -0.28 1.39 -15.87
N GLU A 118 -0.59 2.31 -14.95
CA GLU A 118 -0.94 1.99 -13.56
C GLU A 118 -2.30 1.27 -13.54
N GLN A 119 -2.38 0.15 -12.82
CA GLN A 119 -3.64 -0.54 -12.57
C GLN A 119 -4.28 -0.01 -11.29
N ARG A 120 -5.61 0.15 -11.33
CA ARG A 120 -6.41 0.63 -10.21
C ARG A 120 -7.55 -0.34 -9.94
N PHE A 121 -7.71 -0.67 -8.66
CA PHE A 121 -8.80 -1.48 -8.13
C PHE A 121 -9.39 -0.73 -6.95
N TRP A 122 -10.71 -0.76 -6.79
CA TRP A 122 -11.36 -0.13 -5.65
C TRP A 122 -12.70 -0.77 -5.34
N GLY A 123 -13.18 -0.55 -4.13
CA GLY A 123 -14.50 -1.01 -3.73
C GLY A 123 -15.07 -0.27 -2.53
N VAL A 124 -16.38 -0.40 -2.39
CA VAL A 124 -17.20 0.24 -1.35
C VAL A 124 -18.15 -0.81 -0.81
N ASN A 125 -17.99 -1.18 0.46
CA ASN A 125 -18.78 -2.21 1.16
C ASN A 125 -18.84 -3.58 0.42
N ARG A 126 -17.89 -3.83 -0.48
CA ARG A 126 -17.78 -5.07 -1.26
C ARG A 126 -16.33 -5.36 -1.56
N TYR A 127 -15.98 -6.63 -1.54
CA TYR A 127 -14.62 -7.10 -1.61
C TYR A 127 -14.50 -8.28 -2.57
N THR A 128 -13.26 -8.56 -2.98
CA THR A 128 -12.87 -9.80 -3.66
C THR A 128 -12.84 -10.97 -2.67
N ASP A 129 -12.99 -12.19 -3.17
CA ASP A 129 -13.04 -13.40 -2.33
C ASP A 129 -11.77 -13.62 -1.50
N ASN A 130 -10.61 -13.18 -2.01
CA ASN A 130 -9.31 -13.30 -1.34
C ASN A 130 -8.87 -12.04 -0.57
N PHE A 131 -9.78 -11.09 -0.31
CA PHE A 131 -9.43 -9.79 0.25
C PHE A 131 -8.83 -9.87 1.66
N ASP A 132 -9.41 -10.69 2.53
CA ASP A 132 -8.91 -10.86 3.90
C ASP A 132 -7.53 -11.52 3.93
N ASP A 133 -7.25 -12.43 2.99
CA ASP A 133 -5.94 -13.07 2.88
C ASP A 133 -4.89 -12.10 2.35
N PHE A 134 -5.26 -11.23 1.41
CA PHE A 134 -4.43 -10.13 0.94
C PHE A 134 -4.06 -9.18 2.08
N LEU A 135 -5.04 -8.78 2.91
CA LEU A 135 -4.82 -7.91 4.06
C LEU A 135 -3.89 -8.56 5.08
N LYS A 136 -4.17 -9.80 5.48
CA LYS A 136 -3.32 -10.56 6.41
C LYS A 136 -1.90 -10.70 5.89
N TRP A 137 -1.74 -10.90 4.58
CA TRP A 137 -0.42 -10.96 3.96
C TRP A 137 0.31 -9.63 4.07
N LEU A 138 -0.31 -8.51 3.70
CA LEU A 138 0.29 -7.17 3.86
C LEU A 138 0.67 -6.87 5.32
N ASP A 139 -0.24 -7.17 6.25
CA ASP A 139 0.00 -7.04 7.70
C ASP A 139 1.19 -7.88 8.16
N SER A 140 1.27 -9.13 7.70
CA SER A 140 2.38 -10.02 8.03
C SER A 140 3.72 -9.51 7.51
N MET A 141 3.71 -8.83 6.35
CA MET A 141 4.92 -8.22 5.79
C MET A 141 5.30 -7.01 6.62
N ALA A 142 4.39 -6.05 6.84
CA ALA A 142 4.65 -4.82 7.59
C ALA A 142 5.03 -5.06 9.06
N SER A 143 4.56 -6.15 9.66
CA SER A 143 4.85 -6.50 11.06
C SER A 143 6.18 -7.23 11.25
N ARG A 144 6.87 -7.63 10.17
CA ARG A 144 8.20 -8.24 10.25
C ARG A 144 9.22 -7.19 10.67
N ARG A 145 9.39 -7.02 11.98
CA ARG A 145 10.61 -6.41 12.51
C ARG A 145 11.77 -7.36 12.23
N ILE A 146 12.60 -7.03 11.26
CA ILE A 146 13.92 -7.64 11.11
C ILE A 146 14.69 -7.26 12.39
N ARG A 147 14.90 -8.25 13.26
CA ARG A 147 15.76 -8.13 14.44
C ARG A 147 17.21 -8.26 14.03
#